data_AF-A0A1Z7YWE1-F1
#
_entry.id   AF-A0A1Z7YWE1-F1
#
_cell.length_a   1.000
_cell.length_b   1.000
_cell.length_c   1.000
_cell.angle_alpha   90.00
_cell.angle_beta   90.00
_cell.angle_gamma   90.00
#
_symmetry.space_group_name_H-M   'P 1'
#
loop_
_entity.id
_entity.type
_entity.pdbx_description
1 polymer ?
#
loop_
_entity_poly.entity_id
_entity_poly.type
_entity_poly.pdbx_seq_one_letter_code
_entity_poly.pdbx_strand_id
1 'polypeptide(L)'
;MNNAACINLENVSDEKTQSSATPLEQGSNEHTPCLSTDSSLSTQALSNSFGIVNQRFFQGKITGSIIWQVPKGMVSINKGTPCYTLNGSTEELIFEQATLAIKQGQVDKALALLTPFADKGHPDSELLVCHILKRQHGDWQSYAKAYNDHFITEMMAPAACYYPDTQTIAIHPHLHRRGAPMFVLRYLIYHECCHQIIESSESEPHPPLFMEYEAKAPFKEKALAWLSKEGFPTL
;
A
#
# COMPACT_ATOMS: atom_id res chain seq x y z
N MET A 1 15.23 15.58 -0.35
CA MET A 1 14.89 15.42 1.08
C MET A 1 13.56 16.12 1.31
N ASN A 2 12.46 15.41 1.03
CA ASN A 2 11.11 15.95 1.11
C ASN A 2 10.41 15.33 2.32
N ASN A 3 10.27 16.11 3.38
CA ASN A 3 9.39 15.82 4.51
C ASN A 3 7.95 16.18 4.09
N ALA A 4 7.11 15.17 3.89
CA ALA A 4 5.67 15.36 3.82
C ALA A 4 5.12 15.46 5.25
N ALA A 5 4.47 16.57 5.55
CA ALA A 5 3.84 16.84 6.83
C ALA A 5 2.52 16.07 6.95
N CYS A 6 2.42 15.18 7.93
CA CYS A 6 1.16 14.53 8.33
C CYS A 6 0.27 15.53 9.07
N ILE A 7 -0.98 15.67 8.62
CA ILE A 7 -2.01 16.43 9.32
C ILE A 7 -2.96 15.41 9.96
N ASN A 8 -2.97 15.35 11.29
CA ASN A 8 -3.89 14.53 12.07
C ASN A 8 -5.28 15.19 12.12
N LEU A 9 -6.32 14.41 11.80
CA LEU A 9 -7.72 14.78 12.04
C LEU A 9 -8.27 13.86 13.13
N GLU A 10 -8.46 14.44 14.31
CA GLU A 10 -9.12 13.83 15.46
C GLU A 10 -10.62 13.67 15.17
N ASN A 11 -11.14 12.45 15.29
CA ASN A 11 -12.57 12.16 15.20
C ASN A 11 -13.24 12.44 16.55
N VAL A 12 -14.18 13.38 16.55
CA VAL A 12 -15.14 13.64 17.62
C VAL A 12 -16.17 12.50 17.63
N SER A 13 -16.40 11.93 18.82
CA SER A 13 -17.37 10.87 19.07
C SER A 13 -18.72 11.49 19.45
N ASP A 14 -19.81 10.99 18.87
CA ASP A 14 -21.17 11.25 19.36
C ASP A 14 -21.93 9.94 19.62
N GLU A 15 -22.65 9.97 20.73
CA GLU A 15 -23.35 8.88 21.42
C GLU A 15 -24.69 8.43 20.79
N LYS A 16 -25.06 7.18 21.16
CA LYS A 16 -26.41 6.60 21.34
C LYS A 16 -27.26 6.35 20.08
N THR A 17 -27.84 5.16 19.90
CA THR A 17 -29.06 4.73 20.62
C THR A 17 -29.30 3.21 20.51
N GLN A 18 -29.79 2.61 21.61
CA GLN A 18 -30.26 1.23 21.72
C GLN A 18 -31.57 0.96 20.95
N SER A 19 -31.71 -0.23 20.38
CA SER A 19 -33.02 -0.89 20.23
C SER A 19 -32.85 -2.40 20.00
N SER A 20 -33.33 -3.15 20.98
CA SER A 20 -33.46 -4.60 21.08
C SER A 20 -34.62 -5.16 20.27
N ALA A 21 -34.44 -6.31 19.61
CA ALA A 21 -35.49 -7.31 19.37
C ALA A 21 -34.88 -8.64 18.87
N THR A 22 -35.05 -9.71 19.65
CA THR A 22 -34.96 -11.12 19.24
C THR A 22 -36.38 -11.68 19.13
N PRO A 23 -36.65 -12.67 18.27
CA PRO A 23 -36.89 -14.02 18.80
C PRO A 23 -36.41 -15.21 17.94
N LEU A 24 -35.96 -16.28 18.63
CA LEU A 24 -36.30 -17.73 18.51
C LEU A 24 -37.12 -18.19 17.27
N GLU A 25 -36.95 -19.35 16.61
CA GLU A 25 -36.24 -20.62 16.85
C GLU A 25 -36.32 -21.50 15.56
N GLN A 26 -35.58 -22.62 15.55
CA GLN A 26 -35.77 -23.88 14.79
C GLN A 26 -35.22 -24.08 13.37
N GLY A 27 -34.16 -24.91 13.32
CA GLY A 27 -34.25 -26.23 12.69
C GLY A 27 -33.71 -26.37 11.28
N SER A 28 -32.52 -26.99 11.12
CA SER A 28 -32.33 -28.21 10.32
C SER A 28 -30.86 -28.64 10.29
N ASN A 29 -30.69 -29.94 10.48
CA ASN A 29 -29.45 -30.67 10.61
C ASN A 29 -29.00 -31.10 9.21
N GLU A 30 -27.96 -30.50 8.65
CA GLU A 30 -27.29 -31.02 7.45
C GLU A 30 -25.80 -31.19 7.73
N HIS A 31 -25.43 -32.47 7.90
CA HIS A 31 -24.05 -32.92 7.88
C HIS A 31 -23.40 -32.57 6.53
N THR A 32 -22.61 -31.50 6.51
CA THR A 32 -21.69 -31.22 5.39
C THR A 32 -20.34 -31.89 5.68
N PRO A 33 -19.79 -32.69 4.74
CA PRO A 33 -18.56 -33.43 4.97
C PRO A 33 -17.33 -32.48 5.01
N CYS A 34 -16.61 -32.59 6.12
CA CYS A 34 -15.20 -32.25 6.38
C CYS A 34 -14.40 -31.59 5.23
N LEU A 35 -14.29 -30.26 5.26
CA LEU A 35 -13.35 -29.44 4.46
C LEU A 35 -11.94 -29.34 5.08
N SER A 36 -11.59 -30.20 6.03
CA SER A 36 -10.46 -29.94 6.95
C SER A 36 -9.08 -30.39 6.44
N THR A 37 -9.00 -31.16 5.36
CA THR A 37 -7.72 -31.72 4.87
C THR A 37 -6.93 -30.76 3.98
N ASP A 38 -7.59 -29.95 3.16
CA ASP A 38 -6.89 -29.00 2.28
C ASP A 38 -6.29 -27.81 3.06
N SER A 39 -6.96 -27.38 4.13
CA SER A 39 -6.50 -26.28 4.98
C SER A 39 -5.24 -26.64 5.79
N SER A 40 -5.16 -27.87 6.31
CA SER A 40 -4.00 -28.32 7.08
C SER A 40 -2.78 -28.54 6.21
N LEU A 41 -2.95 -29.13 5.01
CA LEU A 41 -1.89 -29.30 4.02
C LEU A 41 -1.36 -27.95 3.50
N SER A 42 -2.25 -26.97 3.30
CA SER A 42 -1.88 -25.60 2.91
C SER A 42 -1.06 -24.88 3.98
N THR A 43 -1.43 -25.05 5.26
CA THR A 43 -0.69 -24.47 6.38
C THR A 43 0.68 -25.11 6.54
N GLN A 44 0.77 -26.44 6.42
CA GLN A 44 2.05 -27.15 6.47
C GLN A 44 2.97 -26.74 5.31
N ALA A 45 2.45 -26.58 4.10
CA ALA A 45 3.22 -26.13 2.94
C ALA A 45 3.77 -24.71 3.13
N LEU A 46 2.99 -23.83 3.77
CA LEU A 46 3.42 -22.47 4.13
C LEU A 46 4.56 -22.51 5.16
N SER A 47 4.39 -23.24 6.26
CA SER A 47 5.42 -23.40 7.30
C SER A 47 6.70 -24.05 6.75
N ASN A 48 6.57 -25.06 5.87
CA ASN A 48 7.72 -25.68 5.20
C ASN A 48 8.46 -24.67 4.31
N SER A 49 7.73 -23.83 3.58
CA SER A 49 8.33 -22.79 2.73
C SER A 49 9.06 -21.74 3.56
N PHE A 50 8.50 -21.36 4.72
CA PHE A 50 9.17 -20.49 5.69
C PHE A 50 10.47 -21.11 6.21
N GLY A 51 10.44 -22.37 6.64
CA GLY A 51 11.64 -23.08 7.07
C GLY A 51 12.74 -23.13 6.01
N ILE A 52 12.38 -23.40 4.74
CA ILE A 52 13.33 -23.41 3.62
C ILE A 52 13.97 -22.04 3.41
N VAL A 53 13.16 -20.96 3.40
CA VAL A 53 13.65 -19.60 3.18
C VAL A 53 14.55 -19.16 4.33
N ASN A 54 14.09 -19.34 5.57
CA ASN A 54 14.84 -19.01 6.77
C ASN A 54 16.20 -19.74 6.81
N GLN A 55 16.20 -21.05 6.58
CA GLN A 55 17.45 -21.83 6.59
C GLN A 55 18.41 -21.40 5.49
N ARG A 56 17.91 -21.23 4.26
CA ARG A 56 18.76 -20.99 3.09
C ARG A 56 19.34 -19.58 3.03
N PHE A 57 18.57 -18.57 3.46
CA PHE A 57 18.94 -17.17 3.24
C PHE A 57 19.27 -16.42 4.53
N PHE A 58 18.73 -16.87 5.66
CA PHE A 58 18.89 -16.21 6.95
C PHE A 58 19.59 -17.11 7.99
N GLN A 59 20.09 -18.28 7.57
CA GLN A 59 20.84 -19.22 8.42
C GLN A 59 20.04 -19.66 9.67
N GLY A 60 18.70 -19.70 9.57
CA GLY A 60 17.84 -20.07 10.69
C GLY A 60 17.68 -18.99 11.76
N LYS A 61 18.10 -17.74 11.50
CA LYS A 61 18.06 -16.65 12.47
C LYS A 61 16.67 -16.02 12.65
N ILE A 62 15.76 -16.23 11.71
CA ILE A 62 14.39 -15.69 11.79
C ILE A 62 13.61 -16.51 12.81
N THR A 63 13.03 -15.85 13.80
CA THR A 63 12.21 -16.45 14.86
C THR A 63 10.73 -16.10 14.67
N GLY A 64 9.83 -16.91 15.20
CA GLY A 64 8.39 -16.64 15.16
C GLY A 64 7.62 -17.57 14.23
N SER A 65 6.49 -17.10 13.71
CA SER A 65 5.53 -17.95 12.98
C SER A 65 5.05 -17.33 11.67
N ILE A 66 4.50 -18.16 10.79
CA ILE A 66 3.89 -17.75 9.54
C ILE A 66 2.46 -18.29 9.47
N ILE A 67 1.51 -17.45 9.06
CA ILE A 67 0.10 -17.78 9.04
C ILE A 67 -0.61 -17.25 7.78
N TRP A 68 -1.68 -17.94 7.39
CA TRP A 68 -2.65 -17.41 6.43
C TRP A 68 -3.59 -16.44 7.13
N GLN A 69 -3.36 -15.14 6.95
CA GLN A 69 -4.19 -14.09 7.52
C GLN A 69 -4.16 -12.87 6.61
N VAL A 70 -5.31 -12.20 6.44
CA VAL A 70 -5.34 -10.90 5.76
C VAL A 70 -4.51 -9.92 6.60
N PRO A 71 -3.44 -9.31 6.04
CA PRO A 71 -2.66 -8.33 6.77
C PRO A 71 -3.53 -7.17 7.29
N LYS A 72 -3.26 -6.70 8.50
CA LYS A 72 -4.03 -5.63 9.16
C LYS A 72 -3.71 -4.25 8.59
N GLY A 73 -2.51 -4.05 8.09
CA GLY A 73 -2.10 -2.81 7.43
C GLY A 73 -2.83 -2.61 6.11
N MET A 74 -3.10 -1.36 5.76
CA MET A 74 -3.63 -0.98 4.45
C MET A 74 -2.56 -0.18 3.72
N VAL A 75 -2.40 -0.45 2.42
CA VAL A 75 -1.54 0.30 1.51
C VAL A 75 -2.43 1.11 0.60
N SER A 76 -2.13 2.40 0.49
CA SER A 76 -2.77 3.31 -0.47
C SER A 76 -2.20 3.04 -1.85
N ILE A 77 -3.02 2.56 -2.77
CA ILE A 77 -2.66 2.43 -4.18
C ILE A 77 -3.38 3.49 -5.01
N ASN A 78 -2.66 4.11 -5.94
CA ASN A 78 -3.28 4.95 -6.94
C ASN A 78 -3.63 4.09 -8.16
N LYS A 79 -4.92 3.89 -8.41
CA LYS A 79 -5.43 3.24 -9.62
C LYS A 79 -5.76 4.22 -10.75
N GLY A 80 -5.61 5.51 -10.49
CA GLY A 80 -5.73 6.54 -11.50
C GLY A 80 -4.60 6.46 -12.54
N THR A 81 -4.93 6.75 -13.79
CA THR A 81 -3.90 7.03 -14.80
C THR A 81 -3.70 8.54 -14.83
N PRO A 82 -2.50 9.08 -14.55
CA PRO A 82 -2.23 10.49 -14.77
C PRO A 82 -2.61 10.87 -16.19
N CYS A 83 -3.49 11.86 -16.36
CA CYS A 83 -3.91 12.28 -17.70
C CYS A 83 -2.80 12.99 -18.46
N TYR A 84 -1.78 13.49 -17.74
CA TYR A 84 -0.63 14.16 -18.33
C TYR A 84 0.66 13.95 -17.54
N THR A 85 1.75 13.73 -18.26
CA THR A 85 3.12 13.75 -17.76
C THR A 85 3.87 14.89 -18.44
N LEU A 86 4.71 15.61 -17.70
CA LEU A 86 5.56 16.65 -18.27
C LEU A 86 6.49 16.03 -19.33
N ASN A 87 6.52 16.63 -20.52
CA ASN A 87 7.27 16.11 -21.65
C ASN A 87 8.48 17.00 -21.95
N GLY A 88 9.61 16.66 -21.35
CA GLY A 88 10.92 17.25 -21.64
C GLY A 88 11.33 18.40 -20.71
N SER A 89 12.60 18.79 -20.84
CA SER A 89 13.31 19.67 -19.91
C SER A 89 12.69 21.06 -19.74
N THR A 90 11.92 21.53 -20.72
CA THR A 90 11.27 22.85 -20.64
C THR A 90 10.09 22.84 -19.69
N GLU A 91 9.22 21.83 -19.77
CA GLU A 91 8.04 21.73 -18.90
C GLU A 91 8.45 21.44 -17.45
N GLU A 92 9.45 20.60 -17.25
CA GLU A 92 10.09 20.35 -15.96
C GLU A 92 10.65 21.64 -15.35
N LEU A 93 11.39 22.45 -16.12
CA LEU A 93 11.92 23.72 -15.65
C LEU A 93 10.82 24.71 -15.25
N ILE A 94 9.72 24.76 -16.01
CA ILE A 94 8.57 25.62 -15.69
C ILE A 94 7.94 25.17 -14.36
N PHE A 95 7.80 23.86 -14.15
CA PHE A 95 7.28 23.30 -12.90
C PHE A 95 8.20 23.59 -11.70
N GLU A 96 9.53 23.49 -11.88
CA GLU A 96 10.51 23.88 -10.85
C GLU A 96 10.42 25.37 -10.50
N GLN A 97 10.30 26.24 -11.52
CA GLN A 97 10.12 27.68 -11.33
C GLN A 97 8.84 28.00 -10.57
N ALA A 98 7.75 27.27 -10.84
CA ALA A 98 6.51 27.42 -10.10
C ALA A 98 6.67 27.02 -8.62
N THR A 99 7.35 25.90 -8.36
CA THR A 99 7.65 25.44 -7.01
C THR A 99 8.48 26.46 -6.23
N LEU A 100 9.45 27.10 -6.90
CA LEU A 100 10.23 28.18 -6.31
C LEU A 100 9.37 29.42 -6.04
N ALA A 101 8.47 29.79 -6.95
CA ALA A 101 7.54 30.91 -6.77
C ALA A 101 6.62 30.69 -5.55
N ILE A 102 6.12 29.46 -5.33
CA ILE A 102 5.36 29.11 -4.13
C ILE A 102 6.19 29.35 -2.87
N LYS A 103 7.43 28.86 -2.83
CA LYS A 103 8.33 29.05 -1.67
C LYS A 103 8.63 30.51 -1.38
N GLN A 104 8.63 31.36 -2.41
CA GLN A 104 8.85 32.81 -2.31
C GLN A 104 7.55 33.60 -2.04
N GLY A 105 6.40 32.94 -1.90
CA GLY A 105 5.10 33.60 -1.72
C GLY A 105 4.60 34.33 -2.96
N GLN A 106 5.18 34.09 -4.14
CA GLN A 106 4.76 34.68 -5.41
C GLN A 106 3.59 33.89 -5.99
N VAL A 107 2.41 34.04 -5.37
CA VAL A 107 1.24 33.19 -5.64
C VAL A 107 0.72 33.34 -7.06
N ASP A 108 0.57 34.56 -7.57
CA ASP A 108 0.04 34.80 -8.92
C ASP A 108 0.95 34.20 -10.00
N LYS A 109 2.27 34.29 -9.80
CA LYS A 109 3.26 33.68 -10.68
C LYS A 109 3.19 32.16 -10.62
N ALA A 110 3.04 31.58 -9.44
CA ALA A 110 2.90 30.13 -9.28
C ALA A 110 1.64 29.61 -10.00
N LEU A 111 0.50 30.29 -9.86
CA LEU A 111 -0.74 29.93 -10.57
C LEU A 111 -0.55 30.03 -12.09
N ALA A 112 0.01 31.13 -12.59
CA ALA A 112 0.22 31.31 -14.03
C ALA A 112 1.09 30.20 -14.65
N LEU A 113 2.04 29.65 -13.90
CA LEU A 113 2.92 28.57 -14.35
C LEU A 113 2.28 27.17 -14.19
N LEU A 114 1.48 26.94 -13.15
CA LEU A 114 0.92 25.61 -12.85
C LEU A 114 -0.42 25.34 -13.54
N THR A 115 -1.28 26.34 -13.67
CA THR A 115 -2.63 26.18 -14.24
C THR A 115 -2.64 25.49 -15.61
N PRO A 116 -1.77 25.85 -16.58
CA PRO A 116 -1.74 25.17 -17.88
C PRO A 116 -1.41 23.67 -17.81
N PHE A 117 -0.70 23.23 -16.78
CA PHE A 117 -0.41 21.83 -16.55
C PHE A 117 -1.52 21.14 -15.74
N ALA A 118 -2.08 21.84 -14.76
CA ALA A 118 -3.23 21.37 -13.99
C ALA A 118 -4.44 21.12 -14.90
N ASP A 119 -4.73 22.03 -15.84
CA ASP A 119 -5.82 21.90 -16.81
C ASP A 119 -5.64 20.72 -17.77
N LYS A 120 -4.40 20.24 -17.96
CA LYS A 120 -4.09 19.03 -18.74
C LYS A 120 -4.22 17.75 -17.92
N GLY A 121 -4.42 17.85 -16.61
CA GLY A 121 -4.41 16.70 -15.69
C GLY A 121 -3.02 16.29 -15.22
N HIS A 122 -2.08 17.24 -15.10
CA HIS A 122 -0.81 16.99 -14.44
C HIS A 122 -1.01 16.89 -12.92
N PRO A 123 -0.68 15.74 -12.29
CA PRO A 123 -1.06 15.44 -10.90
C PRO A 123 -0.61 16.48 -9.88
N ASP A 124 0.68 16.78 -9.89
CA ASP A 124 1.27 17.67 -8.89
C ASP A 124 0.82 19.11 -9.13
N SER A 125 0.59 19.50 -10.38
CA SER A 125 0.07 20.83 -10.69
C SER A 125 -1.38 20.99 -10.24
N GLU A 126 -2.24 19.99 -10.48
CA GLU A 126 -3.63 19.99 -9.99
C GLU A 126 -3.67 20.13 -8.46
N LEU A 127 -2.86 19.35 -7.75
CA LEU A 127 -2.79 19.39 -6.29
C LEU A 127 -2.27 20.74 -5.77
N LEU A 128 -1.20 21.27 -6.38
CA LEU A 128 -0.62 22.56 -5.98
C LEU A 128 -1.57 23.73 -6.27
N VAL A 129 -2.22 23.77 -7.44
CA VAL A 129 -3.23 24.79 -7.78
C VAL A 129 -4.41 24.71 -6.82
N CYS A 130 -4.94 23.50 -6.55
CA CYS A 130 -5.99 23.28 -5.57
C CYS A 130 -5.62 23.87 -4.20
N HIS A 131 -4.41 23.59 -3.70
CA HIS A 131 -3.95 24.14 -2.41
C HIS A 131 -3.79 25.66 -2.42
N ILE A 132 -3.26 26.24 -3.50
CA ILE A 132 -3.12 27.69 -3.62
C ILE A 132 -4.49 28.36 -3.60
N LEU A 133 -5.42 27.90 -4.45
CA LEU A 133 -6.77 28.44 -4.54
C LEU A 133 -7.54 28.27 -3.24
N LYS A 134 -7.38 27.13 -2.54
CA LYS A 134 -8.01 26.90 -1.24
C LYS A 134 -7.59 27.94 -0.20
N ARG A 135 -6.30 28.31 -0.18
CA ARG A 135 -5.77 29.35 0.72
C ARG A 135 -6.22 30.76 0.33
N GLN A 136 -6.47 30.99 -0.95
CA GLN A 136 -6.98 32.27 -1.46
C GLN A 136 -8.52 32.36 -1.46
N HIS A 137 -9.23 31.33 -0.99
CA HIS A 137 -10.69 31.21 -1.08
C HIS A 137 -11.22 31.30 -2.53
N GLY A 138 -10.44 30.84 -3.51
CA GLY A 138 -10.85 30.70 -4.91
C GLY A 138 -11.63 29.42 -5.20
N ASP A 139 -11.87 29.12 -6.48
CA ASP A 139 -12.54 27.88 -6.91
C ASP A 139 -11.57 26.68 -6.90
N TRP A 140 -11.29 26.18 -5.70
CA TRP A 140 -10.41 25.02 -5.51
C TRP A 140 -11.16 23.69 -5.69
N GLN A 141 -12.48 23.69 -5.57
CA GLN A 141 -13.32 22.50 -5.60
C GLN A 141 -13.30 21.82 -6.98
N SER A 142 -13.22 22.59 -8.06
CA SER A 142 -13.10 22.07 -9.43
C SER A 142 -11.81 21.26 -9.60
N TYR A 143 -10.67 21.78 -9.15
CA TYR A 143 -9.38 21.07 -9.17
C TYR A 143 -9.33 19.91 -8.19
N ALA A 144 -9.95 20.02 -7.01
CA ALA A 144 -10.04 18.88 -6.09
C ALA A 144 -10.85 17.72 -6.69
N LYS A 145 -11.93 18.03 -7.41
CA LYS A 145 -12.71 17.02 -8.12
C LYS A 145 -11.90 16.40 -9.26
N ALA A 146 -11.29 17.21 -10.12
CA ALA A 146 -10.43 16.72 -11.21
C ALA A 146 -9.30 15.82 -10.68
N TYR A 147 -8.61 16.27 -9.64
CA TYR A 147 -7.58 15.47 -8.98
C TYR A 147 -8.14 14.13 -8.47
N ASN A 148 -9.26 14.11 -7.76
CA ASN A 148 -9.85 12.86 -7.25
C ASN A 148 -10.35 11.93 -8.37
N ASP A 149 -10.79 12.48 -9.51
CA ASP A 149 -11.19 11.71 -10.70
C ASP A 149 -9.95 11.08 -11.38
N HIS A 150 -8.79 11.77 -11.34
CA HIS A 150 -7.52 11.30 -11.90
C HIS A 150 -6.67 10.46 -10.93
N PHE A 151 -6.89 10.60 -9.62
CA PHE A 151 -6.13 10.00 -8.51
C PHE A 151 -7.05 9.17 -7.63
N ILE A 152 -7.49 8.02 -8.15
CA ILE A 152 -8.29 7.07 -7.38
C ILE A 152 -7.36 6.38 -6.38
N THR A 153 -7.41 6.85 -5.14
CA THR A 153 -6.71 6.19 -4.03
C THR A 153 -7.60 5.08 -3.48
N GLU A 154 -7.20 3.83 -3.68
CA GLU A 154 -7.82 2.68 -3.03
C GLU A 154 -6.93 2.18 -1.89
N MET A 155 -7.53 1.92 -0.73
CA MET A 155 -6.85 1.29 0.39
C MET A 155 -6.97 -0.23 0.23
N MET A 156 -5.85 -0.92 0.04
CA MET A 156 -5.81 -2.37 -0.11
C MET A 156 -4.89 -3.01 0.92
N ALA A 157 -5.28 -4.18 1.45
CA ALA A 157 -4.38 -4.98 2.26
C ALA A 157 -3.19 -5.48 1.41
N PRO A 158 -1.96 -5.45 1.93
CA PRO A 158 -0.82 -5.99 1.21
C PRO A 158 -0.89 -7.51 1.07
N ALA A 159 -0.04 -8.04 0.19
CA ALA A 159 0.08 -9.49 -0.01
C ALA A 159 0.66 -10.22 1.20
N ALA A 160 1.52 -9.55 1.97
CA ALA A 160 2.15 -10.05 3.18
C ALA A 160 2.45 -8.89 4.15
N CYS A 161 2.70 -9.22 5.43
CA CYS A 161 3.14 -8.27 6.44
C CYS A 161 3.79 -9.01 7.62
N TYR A 162 4.88 -8.45 8.14
CA TYR A 162 5.51 -8.83 9.40
C TYR A 162 4.98 -7.98 10.56
N TYR A 163 4.59 -8.62 11.66
CA TYR A 163 4.22 -7.98 12.92
C TYR A 163 5.35 -8.13 13.95
N PRO A 164 6.09 -7.06 14.29
CA PRO A 164 7.21 -7.13 15.23
C PRO A 164 6.83 -7.64 16.62
N ASP A 165 5.69 -7.19 17.16
CA ASP A 165 5.23 -7.52 18.52
C ASP A 165 5.02 -9.02 18.74
N THR A 166 4.53 -9.72 17.71
CA THR A 166 4.23 -11.16 17.77
C THR A 166 5.20 -12.00 16.94
N GLN A 167 6.20 -11.37 16.31
CA GLN A 167 7.13 -12.00 15.36
C GLN A 167 6.39 -12.90 14.35
N THR A 168 5.31 -12.37 13.78
CA THR A 168 4.41 -13.15 12.93
C THR A 168 4.39 -12.59 11.52
N ILE A 169 4.61 -13.47 10.55
CA ILE A 169 4.43 -13.16 9.13
C ILE A 169 3.01 -13.58 8.73
N ALA A 170 2.17 -12.62 8.36
CA ALA A 170 0.86 -12.87 7.78
C ALA A 170 0.96 -12.87 6.25
N ILE A 171 0.48 -13.93 5.61
CA ILE A 171 0.35 -14.02 4.15
C ILE A 171 -1.13 -13.98 3.79
N HIS A 172 -1.50 -13.12 2.84
CA HIS A 172 -2.88 -12.90 2.44
C HIS A 172 -3.53 -14.18 1.86
N PRO A 173 -4.63 -14.72 2.43
CA PRO A 173 -5.22 -16.00 2.02
C PRO A 173 -5.72 -16.04 0.56
N HIS A 174 -5.96 -14.88 -0.04
CA HIS A 174 -6.30 -14.81 -1.47
C HIS A 174 -5.17 -15.32 -2.38
N LEU A 175 -3.90 -15.24 -1.96
CA LEU A 175 -2.79 -15.86 -2.68
C LEU A 175 -2.95 -17.38 -2.80
N HIS A 176 -3.36 -18.04 -1.71
CA HIS A 176 -3.65 -19.47 -1.72
C HIS A 176 -4.84 -19.78 -2.65
N ARG A 177 -5.93 -19.00 -2.57
CA ARG A 177 -7.12 -19.17 -3.42
C ARG A 177 -6.83 -18.99 -4.91
N ARG A 178 -5.90 -18.12 -5.27
CA ARG A 178 -5.48 -17.87 -6.66
C ARG A 178 -4.42 -18.85 -7.17
N GLY A 179 -4.02 -19.82 -6.34
CA GLY A 179 -2.97 -20.78 -6.71
C GLY A 179 -1.61 -20.11 -6.90
N ALA A 180 -1.27 -19.15 -6.02
CA ALA A 180 0.00 -18.43 -6.09
C ALA A 180 1.19 -19.41 -6.23
N PRO A 181 2.02 -19.25 -7.26
CA PRO A 181 3.19 -20.10 -7.44
C PRO A 181 4.15 -20.02 -6.25
N MET A 182 4.89 -21.10 -5.98
CA MET A 182 5.83 -21.14 -4.85
C MET A 182 6.93 -20.08 -4.91
N PHE A 183 7.31 -19.60 -6.09
CA PHE A 183 8.28 -18.51 -6.19
C PHE A 183 7.71 -17.18 -5.64
N VAL A 184 6.40 -16.95 -5.75
CA VAL A 184 5.72 -15.77 -5.17
C VAL A 184 5.73 -15.86 -3.65
N LEU A 185 5.30 -17.00 -3.11
CA LEU A 185 5.29 -17.20 -1.66
C LEU A 185 6.70 -17.09 -1.07
N ARG A 186 7.70 -17.71 -1.70
CA ARG A 186 9.09 -17.63 -1.22
C ARG A 186 9.66 -16.22 -1.28
N TYR A 187 9.29 -15.42 -2.29
CA TYR A 187 9.66 -14.01 -2.35
C TYR A 187 9.02 -13.21 -1.21
N LEU A 188 7.69 -13.32 -1.01
CA LEU A 188 6.99 -12.64 0.08
C LEU A 188 7.58 -13.02 1.44
N ILE A 189 7.79 -14.31 1.68
CA ILE A 189 8.43 -14.79 2.92
C ILE A 189 9.81 -14.18 3.10
N TYR A 190 10.63 -14.16 2.03
CA TYR A 190 11.96 -13.55 2.10
C TYR A 190 11.87 -12.07 2.48
N HIS A 191 10.97 -11.32 1.83
CA HIS A 191 10.73 -9.90 2.10
C HIS A 191 10.36 -9.67 3.57
N GLU A 192 9.38 -10.42 4.08
CA GLU A 192 8.95 -10.27 5.48
C GLU A 192 10.01 -10.71 6.49
N CYS A 193 10.85 -11.70 6.16
CA CYS A 193 12.02 -12.04 6.96
C CYS A 193 13.05 -10.90 7.04
N CYS A 194 13.19 -10.06 6.01
CA CYS A 194 14.08 -8.91 6.05
C CYS A 194 13.66 -7.91 7.14
N HIS A 195 12.36 -7.67 7.33
CA HIS A 195 11.84 -6.76 8.37
C HIS A 195 12.20 -7.20 9.79
N GLN A 196 12.50 -8.48 10.00
CA GLN A 196 12.90 -8.97 11.33
C GLN A 196 14.38 -8.72 11.66
N ILE A 197 15.24 -8.64 10.64
CA ILE A 197 16.69 -8.47 10.84
C ILE A 197 17.19 -7.06 10.52
N ILE A 198 16.35 -6.24 9.89
CA ILE A 198 16.67 -4.87 9.50
C ILE A 198 15.66 -3.95 10.16
N GLU A 199 16.16 -3.07 11.03
CA GLU A 199 15.34 -2.05 11.68
C GLU A 199 14.69 -1.16 10.62
N SER A 200 13.36 -1.08 10.68
CA SER A 200 12.52 -0.31 9.78
C SER A 200 11.49 0.45 10.61
N SER A 201 11.01 1.59 10.10
CA SER A 201 10.00 2.41 10.77
C SER A 201 8.78 2.57 9.89
N GLU A 202 7.65 3.04 10.45
CA GLU A 202 6.47 3.34 9.62
C GLU A 202 6.75 4.43 8.57
N SER A 203 7.64 5.39 8.89
CA SER A 203 8.05 6.45 7.95
C SER A 203 9.07 6.00 6.91
N GLU A 204 9.83 4.95 7.21
CA GLU A 204 10.84 4.38 6.31
C GLU A 204 10.79 2.86 6.46
N PRO A 205 9.82 2.20 5.79
CA PRO A 205 9.62 0.76 5.93
C PRO A 205 10.69 -0.04 5.20
N HIS A 206 11.36 0.54 4.20
CA HIS A 206 12.38 -0.13 3.39
C HIS A 206 13.64 0.75 3.28
N PRO A 207 14.45 0.87 4.35
CA PRO A 207 15.70 1.64 4.31
C PRO A 207 16.69 1.06 3.28
N PRO A 208 17.76 1.78 2.90
CA PRO A 208 18.71 1.31 1.89
C PRO A 208 19.28 -0.10 2.14
N LEU A 209 19.58 -0.43 3.40
CA LEU A 209 20.04 -1.76 3.79
C LEU A 209 18.98 -2.84 3.52
N PHE A 210 17.70 -2.54 3.75
CA PHE A 210 16.59 -3.42 3.39
C PHE A 210 16.59 -3.69 1.89
N MET A 211 16.68 -2.64 1.08
CA MET A 211 16.65 -2.76 -0.38
C MET A 211 17.82 -3.59 -0.92
N GLU A 212 19.01 -3.46 -0.32
CA GLU A 212 20.18 -4.29 -0.65
C GLU A 212 19.98 -5.78 -0.34
N TYR A 213 19.29 -6.09 0.76
CA TYR A 213 18.94 -7.46 1.10
C TYR A 213 17.85 -8.00 0.17
N GLU A 214 16.80 -7.23 -0.03
CA GLU A 214 15.67 -7.61 -0.87
C GLU A 214 16.09 -7.82 -2.34
N ALA A 215 17.08 -7.08 -2.84
CA ALA A 215 17.66 -7.29 -4.17
C ALA A 215 18.24 -8.71 -4.36
N LYS A 216 18.60 -9.41 -3.27
CA LYS A 216 19.11 -10.79 -3.28
C LYS A 216 17.99 -11.82 -3.20
N ALA A 217 16.73 -11.40 -3.07
CA ALA A 217 15.60 -12.29 -2.93
C ALA A 217 15.42 -13.16 -4.19
N PRO A 218 15.23 -14.49 -4.03
CA PRO A 218 15.06 -15.37 -5.17
C PRO A 218 13.78 -15.04 -5.93
N PHE A 219 13.87 -14.94 -7.26
CA PHE A 219 12.73 -14.71 -8.16
C PHE A 219 11.96 -13.40 -7.94
N LYS A 220 12.56 -12.39 -7.29
CA LYS A 220 11.95 -11.09 -6.98
C LYS A 220 11.15 -10.50 -8.14
N GLU A 221 11.80 -10.27 -9.28
CA GLU A 221 11.16 -9.63 -10.45
C GLU A 221 9.95 -10.42 -10.95
N LYS A 222 10.07 -11.76 -11.02
CA LYS A 222 8.99 -12.64 -11.46
C LYS A 222 7.83 -12.65 -10.46
N ALA A 223 8.12 -12.62 -9.17
CA ALA A 223 7.12 -12.55 -8.12
C ALA A 223 6.36 -11.23 -8.14
N LEU A 224 7.09 -10.11 -8.26
CA LEU A 224 6.50 -8.76 -8.39
C LEU A 224 5.61 -8.65 -9.62
N ALA A 225 6.05 -9.16 -10.78
CA ALA A 225 5.23 -9.16 -11.99
C ALA A 225 3.93 -9.97 -11.83
N TRP A 226 3.99 -11.10 -11.11
CA TRP A 226 2.79 -11.90 -10.82
C TRP A 226 1.86 -11.17 -9.84
N LEU A 227 2.39 -10.61 -8.76
CA LEU A 227 1.61 -9.89 -7.74
C LEU A 227 0.91 -8.67 -8.34
N SER A 228 1.62 -7.89 -9.16
CA SER A 228 1.09 -6.74 -9.88
C SER A 228 -0.07 -7.14 -10.80
N LYS A 229 0.10 -8.22 -11.58
CA LYS A 229 -0.96 -8.76 -12.45
C LYS A 229 -2.20 -9.20 -11.65
N GLU A 230 -2.01 -9.71 -10.44
CA GLU A 230 -3.09 -10.19 -9.57
C GLU A 230 -3.69 -9.08 -8.69
N GLY A 231 -3.26 -7.82 -8.88
CA GLY A 231 -3.82 -6.65 -8.22
C GLY A 231 -3.38 -6.46 -6.77
N PHE A 232 -2.30 -7.12 -6.36
CA PHE A 232 -1.67 -6.81 -5.08
C PHE A 232 -0.76 -5.58 -5.22
N PRO A 233 -0.71 -4.70 -4.20
CA PRO A 233 0.30 -3.66 -4.15
C PRO A 233 1.68 -4.31 -4.12
N THR A 234 2.56 -3.86 -5.01
CA THR A 234 3.94 -4.32 -5.13
C THR A 234 4.85 -3.11 -5.00
N LEU A 235 5.34 -2.87 -3.77
CA LEU A 235 6.13 -1.70 -3.37
C LEU A 235 5.54 -0.36 -3.84
#